data_AF-A0A955FCY3-F1
#
_entry.id   AF-A0A955FCY3-F1
#
_cell.length_a   1.000
_cell.length_b   1.000
_cell.length_c   1.000
_cell.angle_alpha   90.00
_cell.angle_beta   90.00
_cell.angle_gamma   90.00
#
_symmetry.space_group_name_H-M   'P 1'
#
loop_
_entity.id
_entity.type
_entity.pdbx_description
1 polymer ?
#
loop_
_entity_poly.entity_id
_entity_poly.type
_entity_poly.pdbx_seq_one_letter_code
_entity_poly.pdbx_strand_id
1 'polypeptide(L)'
;MWLKRLVGVMMIVTCLSMITLAIVGVFSAEKRVDVGFETSASQVVEPTVTLTAKPGTISVGGYSALTWTSGNNPETCTASGSWKGAKTQVGAESTGRVTKSGTKTYTLTCQNEAGKSVASVKIKVKKASDSSGGSGAAAVSTAGKTYCNGRSQCYGRSDVAKHNSKGNCWGWNGDRVINISGFDLAFHVAQTGVSSIEVSQVCGHDLAPALNGSVSASGHAGQNHKATTKANNDSNEQPYFVGWFDGSK
;
A
#
# COMPACT_ATOMS: atom_id res chain seq x y z
N MET A 1 -44.55 69.51 37.53
CA MET A 1 -44.61 68.41 36.53
C MET A 1 -43.94 68.72 35.18
N TRP A 2 -43.48 69.95 34.91
CA TRP A 2 -42.83 70.31 33.64
C TRP A 2 -41.39 69.79 33.48
N LEU A 3 -40.62 69.70 34.57
CA LEU A 3 -39.20 69.32 34.52
C LEU A 3 -38.98 67.86 34.09
N LYS A 4 -39.88 66.94 34.46
CA LYS A 4 -39.80 65.52 34.07
C LYS A 4 -40.11 65.28 32.58
N ARG A 5 -40.93 66.14 31.97
CA ARG A 5 -41.25 66.07 30.53
C ARG A 5 -40.13 66.65 29.65
N LEU A 6 -39.44 67.68 30.14
CA LEU A 6 -38.28 68.28 29.46
C LEU A 6 -37.06 67.32 29.41
N VAL A 7 -36.78 66.60 30.50
CA VAL A 7 -35.65 65.64 30.55
C VAL A 7 -35.89 64.44 29.62
N GLY A 8 -37.13 63.95 29.51
CA GLY A 8 -37.48 62.84 28.62
C GLY A 8 -37.36 63.18 27.14
N VAL A 9 -37.79 64.39 26.74
CA VAL A 9 -37.67 64.86 25.34
C VAL A 9 -36.20 65.12 24.97
N MET A 10 -35.40 65.64 25.91
CA MET A 10 -33.98 65.92 25.68
C MET A 10 -33.15 64.62 25.49
N MET A 11 -33.45 63.54 26.23
CA MET A 11 -32.80 62.24 26.05
C MET A 11 -33.11 61.57 24.70
N ILE A 12 -34.34 61.70 24.20
CA ILE A 12 -34.76 61.12 22.92
C ILE A 12 -34.08 61.86 21.75
N VAL A 13 -33.96 63.18 21.83
CA VAL A 13 -33.29 64.00 20.80
C VAL A 13 -31.79 63.69 20.77
N THR A 14 -31.14 63.49 21.92
CA THR A 14 -29.72 63.09 21.95
C THR A 14 -29.50 61.68 21.40
N CYS A 15 -30.37 60.71 21.69
CA CYS A 15 -30.27 59.34 21.14
C CYS A 15 -30.43 59.30 19.62
N LEU A 16 -31.39 60.03 19.06
CA LEU A 16 -31.61 60.09 17.61
C LEU A 16 -30.46 60.82 16.88
N SER A 17 -29.83 61.81 17.52
CA SER A 17 -28.64 62.49 16.97
C SER A 17 -27.39 61.60 16.95
N MET A 18 -27.22 60.69 17.93
CA MET A 18 -26.09 59.76 17.95
C MET A 18 -26.27 58.60 16.96
N ILE A 19 -27.50 58.13 16.73
CA ILE A 19 -27.80 57.06 15.77
C ILE A 19 -27.63 57.55 14.32
N THR A 20 -27.93 58.82 14.03
CA THR A 20 -27.74 59.39 12.69
C THR A 20 -26.27 59.65 12.35
N LEU A 21 -25.42 59.98 13.34
CA LEU A 21 -23.97 60.12 13.13
C LEU A 21 -23.27 58.79 12.80
N ALA A 22 -23.80 57.65 13.28
CA ALA A 22 -23.23 56.33 13.02
C ALA A 22 -23.49 55.81 11.58
N ILE A 23 -24.51 56.31 10.89
CA ILE A 23 -24.90 55.82 9.55
C ILE A 23 -24.16 56.56 8.43
N VAL A 24 -23.69 57.79 8.67
CA VAL A 24 -23.02 58.62 7.63
C VAL A 24 -21.49 58.47 7.62
N GLY A 25 -20.91 57.79 8.63
CA GLY A 25 -19.48 57.87 8.94
C GLY A 25 -18.55 56.74 8.48
N VAL A 26 -18.99 55.69 7.77
CA VAL A 26 -18.08 54.58 7.38
C VAL A 26 -18.43 54.00 6.01
N PHE A 27 -18.09 54.72 4.94
CA PHE A 27 -17.78 54.11 3.64
C PHE A 27 -16.66 54.91 2.96
N SER A 28 -15.49 54.96 3.61
CA SER A 28 -14.25 55.12 2.84
C SER A 28 -14.15 53.89 1.93
N ALA A 29 -14.10 54.12 0.62
CA ALA A 29 -13.71 53.11 -0.34
C ALA A 29 -12.21 52.80 -0.15
N GLU A 30 -11.89 52.03 0.88
CA GLU A 30 -10.59 51.40 0.99
C GLU A 30 -10.49 50.40 -0.16
N LYS A 31 -9.51 50.62 -1.03
CA LYS A 31 -9.09 49.63 -2.02
C LYS A 31 -8.88 48.32 -1.28
N ARG A 32 -9.83 47.38 -1.42
CA ARG A 32 -9.59 46.00 -1.08
C ARG A 32 -8.47 45.53 -1.99
N VAL A 33 -7.29 45.30 -1.42
CA VAL A 33 -6.33 44.42 -2.04
C VAL A 33 -6.92 43.03 -1.85
N ASP A 34 -7.64 42.56 -2.87
CA ASP A 34 -7.96 41.15 -2.98
C ASP A 34 -6.61 40.43 -3.14
N VAL A 35 -6.03 40.01 -2.01
CA VAL A 35 -5.05 38.92 -2.02
C VAL A 35 -5.82 37.68 -2.44
N GLY A 36 -5.95 37.53 -3.76
CA GLY A 36 -6.31 36.26 -4.35
C GLY A 36 -5.28 35.27 -3.85
N PHE A 37 -5.69 34.41 -2.92
CA PHE A 37 -5.00 33.16 -2.72
C PHE A 37 -5.27 32.39 -4.02
N GLU A 38 -4.41 32.56 -5.01
CA GLU A 38 -4.37 31.67 -6.15
C GLU A 38 -4.07 30.30 -5.56
N THR A 39 -5.13 29.52 -5.36
CA THR A 39 -5.03 28.09 -5.13
C THR A 39 -4.29 27.57 -6.34
N SER A 40 -2.97 27.41 -6.20
CA SER A 40 -2.11 26.79 -7.20
C SER A 40 -2.73 25.43 -7.49
N ALA A 41 -3.38 25.32 -8.65
CA ALA A 41 -4.06 24.10 -9.06
C ALA A 41 -2.99 22.99 -9.08
N SER A 42 -3.09 22.03 -8.16
CA SER A 42 -2.27 20.83 -8.18
C SER A 42 -2.61 20.11 -9.48
N GLN A 43 -1.75 20.22 -10.50
CA GLN A 43 -1.96 19.51 -11.75
C GLN A 43 -1.97 18.01 -11.44
N VAL A 44 -3.15 17.39 -11.55
CA VAL A 44 -3.28 15.94 -11.43
C VAL A 44 -2.68 15.36 -12.71
N VAL A 45 -1.60 14.59 -12.55
CA VAL A 45 -0.90 13.93 -13.66
C VAL A 45 -1.41 12.49 -13.74
N GLU A 46 -1.53 11.94 -14.95
CA GLU A 46 -1.92 10.53 -15.12
C GLU A 46 -1.01 9.58 -14.33
N PRO A 47 -1.52 8.44 -13.82
CA PRO A 47 -0.71 7.52 -13.04
C PRO A 47 0.44 6.95 -13.86
N THR A 48 1.58 6.66 -13.25
CA THR A 48 2.58 5.75 -13.84
C THR A 48 2.43 4.39 -13.19
N VAL A 49 2.66 3.30 -13.93
CA VAL A 49 2.62 1.95 -13.37
C VAL A 49 3.74 1.10 -13.96
N THR A 50 4.46 0.40 -13.08
CA THR A 50 5.43 -0.63 -13.46
C THR A 50 4.99 -1.96 -12.87
N LEU A 51 5.10 -3.03 -13.66
CA LEU A 51 4.77 -4.38 -13.26
C LEU A 51 5.90 -5.30 -13.76
N THR A 52 6.39 -6.17 -12.90
CA THR A 52 7.42 -7.15 -13.24
C THR A 52 7.01 -8.54 -12.81
N ALA A 53 7.52 -9.56 -13.51
CA ALA A 53 7.31 -10.96 -13.18
C ALA A 53 8.66 -11.68 -13.13
N LYS A 54 8.97 -12.35 -12.02
CA LYS A 54 10.21 -13.13 -11.87
C LYS A 54 9.94 -14.46 -11.17
N PRO A 55 10.35 -15.60 -11.75
CA PRO A 55 10.89 -15.74 -13.11
C PRO A 55 9.83 -15.53 -14.20
N GLY A 56 10.21 -14.95 -15.35
CA GLY A 56 9.32 -14.76 -16.51
C GLY A 56 9.05 -16.04 -17.31
N THR A 57 9.68 -17.16 -16.95
CA THR A 57 9.46 -18.47 -17.56
C THR A 57 9.52 -19.54 -16.46
N ILE A 58 8.52 -20.41 -16.44
CA ILE A 58 8.34 -21.47 -15.44
C ILE A 58 7.89 -22.76 -16.11
N SER A 59 8.01 -23.89 -15.41
CA SER A 59 7.35 -25.15 -15.81
C SER A 59 5.99 -25.28 -15.13
N VAL A 60 5.11 -26.14 -15.66
CA VAL A 60 3.87 -26.54 -14.97
C VAL A 60 4.19 -26.96 -13.53
N GLY A 61 3.39 -26.47 -12.58
CA GLY A 61 3.60 -26.66 -11.14
C GLY A 61 4.58 -25.65 -10.51
N GLY A 62 5.30 -24.87 -11.31
CA GLY A 62 6.10 -23.73 -10.86
C GLY A 62 5.25 -22.47 -10.64
N TYR A 63 5.89 -21.41 -10.15
CA TYR A 63 5.25 -20.13 -9.81
C TYR A 63 6.16 -18.96 -10.18
N SER A 64 5.58 -17.76 -10.31
CA SER A 64 6.30 -16.50 -10.50
C SER A 64 5.85 -15.49 -9.44
N ALA A 65 6.75 -14.59 -9.07
CA ALA A 65 6.43 -13.44 -8.23
C ALA A 65 6.16 -12.23 -9.12
N LEU A 66 4.96 -11.66 -9.00
CA LEU A 66 4.58 -10.39 -9.61
C LEU A 66 4.91 -9.27 -8.63
N THR A 67 5.55 -8.20 -9.08
CA THR A 67 5.77 -6.99 -8.26
C THR A 67 5.35 -5.76 -9.05
N TRP A 68 4.77 -4.76 -8.38
CA TRP A 68 4.37 -3.52 -9.03
C TRP A 68 4.56 -2.30 -8.14
N THR A 69 4.77 -1.16 -8.79
CA THR A 69 4.77 0.17 -8.20
C THR A 69 3.97 1.12 -9.09
N SER A 70 3.39 2.16 -8.51
CA SER A 70 2.74 3.22 -9.24
C SER A 70 3.12 4.60 -8.72
N GLY A 71 3.06 5.60 -9.60
CA GLY A 71 3.31 7.01 -9.28
C GLY A 71 2.10 7.88 -9.63
N ASN A 72 2.14 9.14 -9.22
CA ASN A 72 1.08 10.13 -9.40
C ASN A 72 -0.27 9.74 -8.75
N ASN A 73 -0.20 9.05 -7.61
CA ASN A 73 -1.33 8.79 -6.70
C ASN A 73 -2.60 8.25 -7.37
N PRO A 74 -2.58 7.05 -7.98
CA PRO A 74 -3.80 6.43 -8.45
C PRO A 74 -4.76 6.16 -7.29
N GLU A 75 -6.04 6.46 -7.51
CA GLU A 75 -7.15 6.13 -6.61
C GLU A 75 -7.47 4.64 -6.64
N THR A 76 -7.34 4.01 -7.81
CA THR A 76 -7.62 2.59 -7.99
C THR A 76 -6.53 1.92 -8.81
N CYS A 77 -6.20 0.67 -8.46
CA CYS A 77 -5.40 -0.22 -9.29
C CYS A 77 -6.12 -1.59 -9.36
N THR A 78 -6.41 -2.07 -10.57
CA THR A 78 -7.19 -3.30 -10.79
C THR A 78 -6.42 -4.28 -11.65
N ALA A 79 -6.26 -5.51 -11.14
CA ALA A 79 -5.63 -6.61 -11.85
C ALA A 79 -6.61 -7.32 -12.79
N SER A 80 -6.11 -7.75 -13.96
CA SER A 80 -6.86 -8.52 -14.96
C SER A 80 -5.96 -9.51 -15.72
N GLY A 81 -6.58 -10.51 -16.35
CA GLY A 81 -5.90 -11.60 -17.07
C GLY A 81 -5.79 -12.86 -16.21
N SER A 82 -4.56 -13.32 -15.95
CA SER A 82 -4.29 -14.55 -15.18
C SER A 82 -4.27 -14.33 -13.65
N TRP A 83 -4.73 -13.16 -13.21
CA TRP A 83 -4.92 -12.69 -11.85
C TRP A 83 -6.08 -11.68 -11.84
N LYS A 84 -6.61 -11.32 -10.67
CA LYS A 84 -7.83 -10.50 -10.56
C LYS A 84 -7.87 -9.68 -9.28
N GLY A 85 -8.81 -8.72 -9.26
CA GLY A 85 -9.20 -7.96 -8.08
C GLY A 85 -8.46 -6.63 -7.93
N ALA A 86 -8.87 -5.86 -6.92
CA ALA A 86 -8.22 -4.61 -6.56
C ALA A 86 -6.81 -4.89 -5.99
N LYS A 87 -5.88 -3.99 -6.30
CA LYS A 87 -4.48 -3.99 -5.83
C LYS A 87 -4.16 -2.63 -5.23
N THR A 88 -3.22 -2.63 -4.29
CA THR A 88 -2.63 -1.41 -3.73
C THR A 88 -1.75 -0.70 -4.77
N GLN A 89 -1.38 0.56 -4.53
CA GLN A 89 -0.50 1.33 -5.42
C GLN A 89 0.90 0.70 -5.55
N VAL A 90 1.35 -0.02 -4.53
CA VAL A 90 2.61 -0.78 -4.51
C VAL A 90 2.37 -2.14 -3.90
N GLY A 91 2.95 -3.21 -4.45
CA GLY A 91 2.78 -4.55 -3.89
C GLY A 91 3.53 -5.66 -4.63
N ALA A 92 3.37 -6.89 -4.13
CA ALA A 92 3.71 -8.11 -4.86
C ALA A 92 2.69 -9.21 -4.58
N GLU A 93 2.62 -10.15 -5.50
CA GLU A 93 1.72 -11.29 -5.43
C GLU A 93 2.34 -12.50 -6.12
N SER A 94 2.16 -13.68 -5.54
CA SER A 94 2.46 -14.95 -6.18
C SER A 94 1.45 -15.25 -7.27
N THR A 95 1.89 -15.82 -8.40
CA THR A 95 0.94 -16.47 -9.31
C THR A 95 0.34 -17.75 -8.73
N GLY A 96 0.84 -18.23 -7.58
CA GLY A 96 0.66 -19.60 -7.14
C GLY A 96 1.26 -20.61 -8.12
N ARG A 97 1.08 -21.90 -7.83
CA ARG A 97 1.50 -22.97 -8.75
C ARG A 97 0.63 -22.95 -10.01
N VAL A 98 1.25 -22.75 -11.17
CA VAL A 98 0.52 -22.69 -12.43
C VAL A 98 0.40 -24.09 -13.03
N THR A 99 -0.83 -24.62 -13.07
CA THR A 99 -1.10 -26.01 -13.49
C THR A 99 -1.27 -26.18 -15.00
N LYS A 100 -1.49 -25.08 -15.75
CA LYS A 100 -1.71 -25.10 -17.20
C LYS A 100 -0.55 -24.44 -17.92
N SER A 101 0.06 -25.15 -18.87
CA SER A 101 1.07 -24.60 -19.78
C SER A 101 0.51 -23.47 -20.66
N GLY A 102 1.40 -22.74 -21.31
CA GLY A 102 1.08 -21.61 -22.19
C GLY A 102 1.52 -20.27 -21.61
N THR A 103 1.22 -19.20 -22.34
CA THR A 103 1.54 -17.84 -21.90
C THR A 103 0.45 -17.34 -20.96
N LYS A 104 0.84 -16.90 -19.76
CA LYS A 104 -0.04 -16.25 -18.79
C LYS A 104 0.24 -14.76 -18.81
N THR A 105 -0.80 -13.97 -19.09
CA THR A 105 -0.72 -12.51 -19.12
C THR A 105 -1.29 -11.94 -17.84
N TYR A 106 -0.55 -11.04 -17.22
CA TYR A 106 -0.93 -10.34 -15.99
C TYR A 106 -0.90 -8.85 -16.28
N THR A 107 -2.07 -8.21 -16.23
CA THR A 107 -2.22 -6.78 -16.49
C THR A 107 -2.69 -6.05 -15.24
N LEU A 108 -2.08 -4.90 -14.93
CA LEU A 108 -2.49 -3.98 -13.88
C LEU A 108 -2.88 -2.65 -14.50
N THR A 109 -4.08 -2.17 -14.20
CA THR A 109 -4.57 -0.85 -14.65
C THR A 109 -4.75 0.04 -13.43
N CYS A 110 -4.08 1.19 -13.41
CA CYS A 110 -4.20 2.19 -12.36
C CYS A 110 -4.87 3.47 -12.89
N GLN A 111 -5.72 4.11 -12.08
CA GLN A 111 -6.52 5.28 -12.47
C GLN A 111 -6.50 6.36 -11.38
N ASN A 112 -6.46 7.62 -11.79
CA ASN A 112 -6.88 8.79 -11.01
C ASN A 112 -7.79 9.70 -11.87
N GLU A 113 -8.18 10.86 -11.34
CA GLU A 113 -8.97 11.87 -12.08
C GLU A 113 -8.35 12.34 -13.41
N ALA A 114 -7.01 12.33 -13.53
CA ALA A 114 -6.32 12.77 -14.74
C ALA A 114 -6.32 11.72 -15.85
N GLY A 115 -6.40 10.43 -15.52
CA GLY A 115 -6.43 9.37 -16.52
C GLY A 115 -6.05 7.99 -16.00
N LYS A 116 -5.63 7.13 -16.93
CA LYS A 116 -5.34 5.71 -16.69
C LYS A 116 -4.00 5.32 -17.25
N SER A 117 -3.27 4.48 -16.52
CA SER A 117 -2.12 3.75 -17.06
C SER A 117 -2.23 2.26 -16.86
N VAL A 118 -1.54 1.52 -17.73
CA VAL A 118 -1.61 0.06 -17.81
C VAL A 118 -0.21 -0.51 -17.93
N ALA A 119 0.13 -1.49 -17.10
CA ALA A 119 1.31 -2.34 -17.26
C ALA A 119 0.91 -3.79 -17.43
N SER A 120 1.65 -4.53 -18.26
CA SER A 120 1.39 -5.95 -18.51
C SER A 120 2.68 -6.75 -18.58
N VAL A 121 2.68 -7.92 -17.96
CA VAL A 121 3.77 -8.89 -18.00
C VAL A 121 3.27 -10.26 -18.45
N LYS A 122 4.12 -10.98 -19.18
CA LYS A 122 3.82 -12.33 -19.68
C LYS A 122 4.77 -13.32 -19.04
N ILE A 123 4.21 -14.36 -18.43
CA ILE A 123 4.95 -15.51 -17.91
C ILE A 123 4.74 -16.67 -18.86
N LYS A 124 5.85 -17.23 -19.37
CA LYS A 124 5.80 -18.43 -20.22
C LYS A 124 5.79 -19.69 -19.36
N VAL A 125 4.75 -20.50 -19.45
CA VAL A 125 4.63 -21.76 -18.71
C VAL A 125 4.89 -22.92 -19.66
N LYS A 126 6.04 -23.56 -19.54
CA LYS A 126 6.40 -24.77 -20.29
C LYS A 126 5.57 -25.94 -19.78
N LYS A 127 5.10 -26.82 -20.67
CA LYS A 127 4.58 -28.13 -20.24
C LYS A 127 5.64 -28.84 -19.40
N ALA A 128 5.21 -29.62 -18.43
CA ALA A 128 6.05 -30.70 -17.94
C ALA A 128 6.27 -31.62 -19.14
N SER A 129 7.48 -31.66 -19.69
CA SER A 129 7.82 -32.72 -20.64
C SER A 129 7.66 -34.05 -19.92
N ASP A 130 7.02 -35.02 -20.55
CA ASP A 130 6.97 -36.39 -20.06
C ASP A 130 8.41 -36.83 -19.71
N SER A 131 8.56 -37.32 -18.49
CA SER A 131 9.81 -37.40 -17.74
C SER A 131 10.96 -38.10 -18.48
N SER A 132 12.04 -37.38 -18.76
CA SER A 132 13.42 -37.85 -18.54
C SER A 132 14.40 -36.67 -18.43
N GLY A 133 14.99 -36.51 -17.25
CA GLY A 133 16.28 -35.84 -17.01
C GLY A 133 16.45 -34.39 -17.45
N GLY A 134 16.37 -33.45 -16.49
CA GLY A 134 17.08 -32.18 -16.61
C GLY A 134 16.39 -30.99 -15.94
N SER A 135 16.65 -30.81 -14.65
CA SER A 135 16.50 -29.53 -13.97
C SER A 135 17.40 -28.48 -14.65
N GLY A 136 16.84 -27.77 -15.62
CA GLY A 136 17.46 -26.60 -16.26
C GLY A 136 17.23 -25.32 -15.46
N ALA A 137 17.55 -25.33 -14.16
CA ALA A 137 18.12 -24.14 -13.55
C ALA A 137 19.62 -24.32 -13.74
N ALA A 138 20.27 -23.45 -14.51
CA ALA A 138 21.72 -23.47 -14.64
C ALA A 138 22.33 -23.27 -13.24
N ALA A 139 22.63 -24.39 -12.59
CA ALA A 139 23.65 -24.44 -11.58
C ALA A 139 24.95 -24.17 -12.34
N VAL A 140 25.40 -22.92 -12.30
CA VAL A 140 26.84 -22.67 -12.38
C VAL A 140 27.40 -23.35 -11.15
N SER A 141 27.90 -24.58 -11.35
CA SER A 141 28.61 -25.35 -10.34
C SER A 141 30.02 -24.77 -10.19
N THR A 142 30.10 -23.65 -9.48
CA THR A 142 31.24 -23.38 -8.62
C THR A 142 30.83 -23.92 -7.24
N ALA A 143 31.67 -24.70 -6.57
CA ALA A 143 31.36 -25.32 -5.27
C ALA A 143 30.75 -24.29 -4.30
N GLY A 144 29.42 -24.26 -4.21
CA GLY A 144 28.66 -23.21 -3.55
C GLY A 144 27.56 -23.84 -2.72
N LYS A 145 27.35 -23.34 -1.50
CA LYS A 145 26.32 -23.85 -0.59
C LYS A 145 24.96 -23.86 -1.28
N THR A 146 24.26 -24.99 -1.18
CA THR A 146 22.86 -25.12 -1.60
C THR A 146 21.96 -24.58 -0.51
N TYR A 147 21.20 -23.54 -0.80
CA TYR A 147 20.23 -22.92 0.11
C TYR A 147 18.79 -23.28 -0.25
N CYS A 148 17.88 -23.14 0.71
CA CYS A 148 16.44 -23.41 0.56
C CYS A 148 16.13 -24.82 0.01
N ASN A 149 16.97 -25.81 0.30
CA ASN A 149 16.88 -27.17 -0.26
C ASN A 149 16.88 -27.20 -1.81
N GLY A 150 17.58 -26.26 -2.44
CA GLY A 150 17.67 -26.15 -3.90
C GLY A 150 16.44 -25.54 -4.57
N ARG A 151 15.49 -25.02 -3.78
CA ARG A 151 14.31 -24.34 -4.30
C ARG A 151 14.70 -22.98 -4.90
N SER A 152 14.14 -22.65 -6.06
CA SER A 152 14.35 -21.38 -6.73
C SER A 152 13.62 -20.23 -6.02
N GLN A 153 14.16 -19.02 -6.13
CA GLN A 153 13.79 -17.83 -5.34
C GLN A 153 14.05 -18.05 -3.85
N CYS A 154 15.32 -18.30 -3.53
CA CYS A 154 15.81 -18.41 -2.17
C CYS A 154 16.31 -17.06 -1.67
N TYR A 155 15.88 -16.64 -0.48
CA TYR A 155 16.25 -15.38 0.15
C TYR A 155 16.83 -15.63 1.54
N GLY A 156 17.89 -14.89 1.85
CA GLY A 156 18.50 -14.84 3.19
C GLY A 156 17.95 -13.68 4.01
N ARG A 157 18.39 -13.57 5.26
CA ARG A 157 17.99 -12.46 6.15
C ARG A 157 18.32 -11.09 5.54
N SER A 158 19.51 -10.96 4.94
CA SER A 158 19.96 -9.73 4.30
C SER A 158 19.17 -9.37 3.05
N ASP A 159 18.59 -10.35 2.36
CA ASP A 159 17.72 -10.09 1.21
C ASP A 159 16.36 -9.56 1.64
N VAL A 160 15.73 -10.20 2.64
CA VAL A 160 14.42 -9.77 3.15
C VAL A 160 14.51 -8.41 3.85
N ALA A 161 15.61 -8.13 4.55
CA ALA A 161 15.84 -6.84 5.22
C ALA A 161 15.91 -5.62 4.27
N LYS A 162 16.11 -5.82 2.96
CA LYS A 162 16.03 -4.73 1.95
C LYS A 162 14.60 -4.26 1.71
N HIS A 163 13.62 -4.99 2.20
CA HIS A 163 12.19 -4.71 2.09
C HIS A 163 11.63 -4.35 3.48
N ASN A 164 12.13 -3.24 4.03
CA ASN A 164 11.86 -2.78 5.39
C ASN A 164 11.12 -1.44 5.46
N SER A 165 10.38 -1.05 4.42
CA SER A 165 9.73 0.26 4.34
C SER A 165 8.25 0.18 3.94
N LYS A 166 7.51 1.26 4.18
CA LYS A 166 6.09 1.36 3.81
C LYS A 166 5.91 1.22 2.30
N GLY A 167 5.05 0.31 1.86
CA GLY A 167 4.88 -0.04 0.46
C GLY A 167 5.98 -0.97 -0.10
N ASN A 168 7.02 -1.28 0.67
CA ASN A 168 8.05 -2.26 0.33
C ASN A 168 8.47 -3.04 1.58
N CYS A 169 7.52 -3.81 2.12
CA CYS A 169 7.62 -4.54 3.37
C CYS A 169 7.48 -6.04 3.12
N TRP A 170 8.55 -6.81 3.31
CA TRP A 170 8.52 -8.27 3.26
C TRP A 170 8.84 -8.84 4.65
N GLY A 171 8.41 -10.05 4.92
CA GLY A 171 8.86 -10.83 6.08
C GLY A 171 8.94 -12.30 5.72
N TRP A 172 9.37 -13.13 6.68
CA TRP A 172 9.31 -14.59 6.50
C TRP A 172 8.46 -15.24 7.58
N ASN A 173 7.83 -16.36 7.23
CA ASN A 173 7.12 -17.21 8.17
C ASN A 173 7.53 -18.66 7.91
N GLY A 174 8.27 -19.25 8.85
CA GLY A 174 8.93 -20.53 8.63
C GLY A 174 9.94 -20.45 7.48
N ASP A 175 9.74 -21.28 6.46
CA ASP A 175 10.59 -21.33 5.26
C ASP A 175 10.07 -20.47 4.10
N ARG A 176 9.06 -19.63 4.31
CA ARG A 176 8.42 -18.83 3.26
C ARG A 176 8.69 -17.35 3.43
N VAL A 177 8.96 -16.64 2.35
CA VAL A 177 9.01 -15.17 2.31
C VAL A 177 7.69 -14.64 1.76
N ILE A 178 7.10 -13.71 2.49
CA ILE A 178 5.78 -13.12 2.24
C ILE A 178 5.95 -11.62 2.01
N ASN A 179 5.40 -11.09 0.90
CA ASN A 179 5.29 -9.66 0.71
C ASN A 179 4.01 -9.13 1.36
N ILE A 180 4.18 -8.43 2.48
CA ILE A 180 3.09 -7.84 3.26
C ILE A 180 2.94 -6.33 3.03
N SER A 181 3.54 -5.78 1.98
CA SER A 181 3.51 -4.34 1.64
C SER A 181 2.10 -3.78 1.48
N GLY A 182 1.15 -4.62 1.10
CA GLY A 182 -0.26 -4.27 0.95
C GLY A 182 -1.16 -4.78 2.07
N PHE A 183 -0.60 -5.40 3.11
CA PHE A 183 -1.39 -5.89 4.24
C PHE A 183 -1.75 -4.70 5.14
N ASP A 184 -2.94 -4.75 5.73
CA ASP A 184 -3.32 -3.95 6.90
C ASP A 184 -3.14 -2.44 6.83
N LEU A 185 -3.61 -1.85 5.75
CA LEU A 185 -4.09 -0.46 5.80
C LEU A 185 -5.53 -0.36 6.29
N ALA A 186 -6.34 -1.42 6.17
CA ALA A 186 -7.77 -1.35 6.48
C ALA A 186 -8.16 -1.96 7.83
N PHE A 187 -7.59 -3.11 8.24
CA PHE A 187 -8.04 -3.80 9.45
C PHE A 187 -7.33 -3.28 10.71
N HIS A 188 -6.00 -3.37 10.81
CA HIS A 188 -5.29 -2.89 12.00
C HIS A 188 -5.41 -1.39 12.20
N VAL A 189 -5.32 -0.59 11.13
CA VAL A 189 -5.55 0.86 11.22
C VAL A 189 -6.97 1.16 11.71
N ALA A 190 -7.99 0.43 11.29
CA ALA A 190 -9.35 0.64 11.78
C ALA A 190 -9.55 0.25 13.25
N GLN A 191 -8.73 -0.67 13.79
CA GLN A 191 -8.84 -1.14 15.17
C GLN A 191 -7.96 -0.35 16.14
N THR A 192 -6.73 -0.03 15.74
CA THR A 192 -5.69 0.54 16.62
C THR A 192 -5.11 1.85 16.11
N GLY A 193 -5.44 2.28 14.89
CA GLY A 193 -4.83 3.45 14.25
C GLY A 193 -3.37 3.24 13.82
N VAL A 194 -2.80 2.04 14.02
CA VAL A 194 -1.41 1.73 13.65
C VAL A 194 -1.39 0.66 12.57
N SER A 195 -0.63 0.91 11.50
CA SER A 195 -0.40 -0.10 10.47
C SER A 195 0.63 -1.13 10.94
N SER A 196 0.40 -2.41 10.67
CA SER A 196 1.36 -3.48 11.01
C SER A 196 2.72 -3.28 10.33
N ILE A 197 2.74 -2.64 9.16
CA ILE A 197 3.95 -2.30 8.39
C ILE A 197 4.81 -1.24 9.10
N GLU A 198 4.23 -0.42 9.96
CA GLU A 198 4.96 0.63 10.70
C GLU A 198 5.55 0.11 12.02
N VAL A 199 5.27 -1.15 12.37
CA VAL A 199 5.83 -1.79 13.55
C VAL A 199 7.21 -2.35 13.21
N SER A 200 8.22 -1.91 13.96
CA SER A 200 9.64 -2.19 13.65
C SER A 200 10.01 -3.67 13.59
N GLN A 201 9.22 -4.57 14.19
CA GLN A 201 9.47 -6.02 14.19
C GLN A 201 8.72 -6.78 13.08
N VAL A 202 8.12 -6.08 12.12
CA VAL A 202 7.33 -6.70 11.05
C VAL A 202 8.08 -6.72 9.72
N CYS A 203 8.44 -5.55 9.17
CA CYS A 203 9.13 -5.49 7.90
C CYS A 203 10.60 -5.88 8.02
N GLY A 204 11.07 -6.80 7.18
CA GLY A 204 12.41 -7.34 7.22
C GLY A 204 12.63 -8.41 8.29
N HIS A 205 11.56 -8.91 8.92
CA HIS A 205 11.64 -9.77 10.10
C HIS A 205 10.86 -11.09 9.95
N ASP A 206 11.03 -11.95 10.95
CA ASP A 206 10.18 -13.11 11.17
C ASP A 206 8.77 -12.64 11.54
N LEU A 207 7.77 -13.12 10.82
CA LEU A 207 6.37 -12.77 11.02
C LEU A 207 5.71 -13.62 12.10
N ALA A 208 6.31 -14.73 12.54
CA ALA A 208 5.71 -15.58 13.56
C ALA A 208 5.45 -14.83 14.89
N PRO A 209 6.37 -13.98 15.40
CA PRO A 209 6.10 -13.09 16.54
C PRO A 209 4.97 -12.09 16.31
N ALA A 210 4.79 -11.59 15.08
CA ALA A 210 3.69 -10.68 14.77
C ALA A 210 2.35 -11.42 14.75
N LEU A 211 2.32 -12.63 14.20
CA LEU A 211 1.12 -13.48 14.12
C LEU A 211 0.69 -14.05 15.47
N ASN A 212 1.64 -14.28 16.39
CA ASN A 212 1.34 -14.81 17.72
C ASN A 212 1.04 -13.71 18.76
N GLY A 213 1.06 -12.44 18.36
CA GLY A 213 0.82 -11.30 19.23
C GLY A 213 1.97 -10.97 20.18
N SER A 214 3.20 -11.40 19.91
CA SER A 214 4.38 -11.05 20.73
C SER A 214 5.02 -9.73 20.30
N VAL A 215 4.59 -9.16 19.18
CA VAL A 215 5.00 -7.84 18.69
C VAL A 215 3.97 -6.80 19.15
N SER A 216 4.44 -5.70 19.72
CA SER A 216 3.59 -4.59 20.18
C SER A 216 3.79 -3.34 19.32
N ALA A 217 2.73 -2.57 19.15
CA ALA A 217 2.78 -1.24 18.53
C ALA A 217 2.68 -0.17 19.64
N SER A 218 3.17 1.05 19.38
CA SER A 218 3.11 2.13 20.37
C SER A 218 1.67 2.33 20.90
N GLY A 219 1.48 2.11 22.20
CA GLY A 219 0.18 2.21 22.87
C GLY A 219 -0.74 0.99 22.76
N HIS A 220 -0.35 -0.05 22.02
CA HIS A 220 -1.14 -1.26 21.83
C HIS A 220 -0.31 -2.51 22.13
N ALA A 221 -0.63 -3.16 23.26
CA ALA A 221 -0.03 -4.45 23.61
C ALA A 221 -0.33 -5.48 22.51
N GLY A 222 0.63 -6.36 22.25
CA GLY A 222 0.51 -7.41 21.23
C GLY A 222 -0.74 -8.26 21.43
N GLN A 223 -1.65 -8.19 20.45
CA GLN A 223 -2.88 -8.97 20.43
C GLN A 223 -2.63 -10.23 19.63
N ASN A 224 -2.87 -11.38 20.23
CA ASN A 224 -2.71 -12.66 19.56
C ASN A 224 -3.81 -12.82 18.50
N HIS A 225 -3.43 -13.04 17.24
CA HIS A 225 -4.41 -13.29 16.20
C HIS A 225 -5.22 -14.57 16.52
N LYS A 226 -6.49 -14.58 16.09
CA LYS A 226 -7.38 -15.73 16.30
C LYS A 226 -6.73 -17.03 15.79
N ALA A 227 -6.94 -18.12 16.51
CA ALA A 227 -6.38 -19.43 16.14
C ALA A 227 -6.74 -19.84 14.70
N THR A 228 -7.95 -19.49 14.24
CA THR A 228 -8.39 -19.71 12.85
C THR A 228 -7.60 -18.87 11.85
N THR A 229 -7.28 -17.61 12.17
CA THR A 229 -6.43 -16.75 11.34
C THR A 229 -5.02 -17.32 11.21
N LYS A 230 -4.45 -17.82 12.31
CA LYS A 230 -3.12 -18.44 12.32
C LYS A 230 -3.10 -19.79 11.59
N ALA A 231 -4.12 -20.62 11.79
CA ALA A 231 -4.24 -21.92 11.12
C ALA A 231 -4.47 -21.77 9.61
N ASN A 232 -5.20 -20.72 9.20
CA ASN A 232 -5.43 -20.40 7.79
C ASN A 232 -4.35 -19.48 7.21
N ASN A 233 -3.32 -19.14 7.99
CA ASN A 233 -2.33 -18.17 7.57
C ASN A 233 -1.58 -18.64 6.32
N ASP A 234 -1.30 -19.94 6.21
CA ASP A 234 -0.74 -20.54 4.99
C ASP A 234 -1.61 -20.28 3.75
N SER A 235 -2.94 -20.36 3.88
CA SER A 235 -3.88 -20.06 2.79
C SER A 235 -4.01 -18.55 2.53
N ASN A 236 -3.91 -17.73 3.58
CA ASN A 236 -4.04 -16.27 3.48
C ASN A 236 -2.76 -15.60 2.97
N GLU A 237 -1.58 -16.18 3.25
CA GLU A 237 -0.26 -15.71 2.83
C GLU A 237 0.12 -16.22 1.44
N GLN A 238 -0.49 -17.30 0.96
CA GLN A 238 -0.24 -17.88 -0.36
C GLN A 238 -0.30 -16.87 -1.52
N PRO A 239 -1.30 -15.97 -1.60
CA PRO A 239 -1.31 -14.92 -2.61
C PRO A 239 -0.09 -14.00 -2.52
N TYR A 240 0.55 -13.90 -1.37
CA TYR A 240 1.62 -12.93 -1.10
C TYR A 240 3.00 -13.57 -1.03
N PHE A 241 3.07 -14.88 -1.29
CA PHE A 241 4.30 -15.66 -1.31
C PHE A 241 5.25 -15.20 -2.43
N VAL A 242 6.47 -14.78 -2.07
CA VAL A 242 7.48 -14.31 -3.05
C VAL A 242 8.69 -15.24 -3.19
N GLY A 243 8.84 -16.23 -2.31
CA GLY A 243 9.82 -17.30 -2.43
C GLY A 243 10.16 -17.95 -1.10
N TRP A 244 11.27 -18.70 -1.05
CA TRP A 244 11.68 -19.47 0.12
C TRP A 244 12.73 -18.73 0.95
N PHE A 245 12.64 -18.88 2.25
CA PHE A 245 13.56 -18.34 3.22
C PHE A 245 14.54 -19.41 3.67
N ASP A 246 15.81 -19.04 3.73
CA ASP A 246 16.86 -19.82 4.39
C ASP A 246 17.74 -18.88 5.18
N GLY A 247 17.66 -18.96 6.51
CA GLY A 247 18.42 -18.09 7.39
C GLY A 247 19.94 -18.28 7.32
N SER A 248 20.43 -19.35 6.67
CA SER A 248 21.85 -19.61 6.48
C SER A 248 22.44 -18.99 5.21
N LYS A 249 21.57 -18.42 4.34
CA LYS A 249 21.95 -17.64 3.15
C LYS A 249 22.30 -16.20 3.53
#